data_AF-A0A972HI48-F1
#
_entry.id   AF-A0A972HI48-F1
#
_cell.length_a   1.000
_cell.length_b   1.000
_cell.length_c   1.000
_cell.angle_alpha   90.00
_cell.angle_beta   90.00
_cell.angle_gamma   90.00
#
_symmetry.space_group_name_H-M   'P 1'
#
loop_
_entity.id
_entity.type
_entity.pdbx_description
1 polymer ?
#
loop_
_entity_poly.entity_id
_entity_poly.type
_entity_poly.pdbx_seq_one_letter_code
_entity_poly.pdbx_strand_id
1 'polypeptide(L)'
;MTTLDTKNYLDSPEHELAARRAATKLRNVLRLNTELSIVTGTIGLAAGGPVANMLGVDQVWLIRLLGGGLAAFALVVFIVAGSRTKTLQTWSAKISIADLGWVAGTVAVIGLGWLSTTGVVVMAAVGLLVLALSIAQIRSRNCLVAATAETDAGLDESPPVEIHTLIREIDGTPEQLWPAISDHALYAELALNLKAAQNVTPNGPGFERTCTDSLGRTWSETCTLWDPGHRFDIDINIDDYPYPLQMVQGSWRVAEASPKTSNISMVFAFQPNRGIYGRIFLPTMHLLFPLILKRIAKGWDRTAKQRNIQAAGAV
;
A
#
# COMPACT_ATOMS: atom_id res chain seq x y z
N MET A 1 -12.61 23.36 -21.93
CA MET A 1 -11.48 22.78 -21.16
C MET A 1 -11.89 22.87 -19.70
N THR A 2 -12.54 21.81 -19.23
CA THR A 2 -13.20 21.77 -17.93
C THR A 2 -12.14 21.42 -16.89
N THR A 3 -11.78 22.37 -16.05
CA THR A 3 -10.95 22.15 -14.86
C THR A 3 -11.68 21.14 -13.97
N LEU A 4 -11.13 19.92 -13.90
CA LEU A 4 -11.50 18.93 -12.89
C LEU A 4 -11.28 19.56 -11.51
N ASP A 5 -12.38 19.84 -10.82
CA ASP A 5 -12.40 20.40 -9.48
C ASP A 5 -11.92 19.34 -8.47
N THR A 6 -10.61 19.31 -8.24
CA THR A 6 -9.95 18.41 -7.29
C THR A 6 -10.35 18.67 -5.83
N LYS A 7 -11.12 19.74 -5.53
CA LYS A 7 -11.62 20.00 -4.18
C LYS A 7 -12.78 19.08 -3.75
N ASN A 8 -13.49 18.46 -4.68
CA ASN A 8 -14.57 17.51 -4.35
C ASN A 8 -14.08 16.07 -4.06
N TYR A 9 -12.76 15.81 -4.12
CA TYR A 9 -12.22 14.48 -3.86
C TYR A 9 -12.28 14.06 -2.38
N LEU A 10 -12.51 15.02 -1.46
CA LEU A 10 -12.54 14.79 -0.02
C LEU A 10 -13.96 14.57 0.56
N ASP A 11 -15.02 14.73 -0.23
CA ASP A 11 -16.41 14.72 0.24
C ASP A 11 -17.14 13.38 0.08
N SER A 12 -16.46 12.30 -0.30
CA SER A 12 -17.04 10.94 -0.37
C SER A 12 -16.34 9.88 0.53
N PRO A 13 -16.01 10.19 1.81
CA PRO A 13 -15.38 9.20 2.69
C PRO A 13 -16.27 7.96 2.92
N GLU A 14 -17.59 8.09 2.79
CA GLU A 14 -18.52 6.98 3.03
C GLU A 14 -18.49 5.90 1.93
N HIS A 15 -18.55 6.29 0.66
CA HIS A 15 -18.51 5.33 -0.45
C HIS A 15 -17.15 4.64 -0.57
N GLU A 16 -16.05 5.37 -0.35
CA GLU A 16 -14.72 4.78 -0.35
C GLU A 16 -14.54 3.80 0.81
N LEU A 17 -15.02 4.16 2.01
CA LEU A 17 -15.01 3.27 3.17
C LEU A 17 -15.87 2.03 2.93
N ALA A 18 -17.03 2.16 2.26
CA ALA A 18 -17.88 1.04 1.89
C ALA A 18 -17.16 0.08 0.92
N ALA A 19 -16.52 0.60 -0.13
CA ALA A 19 -15.73 -0.20 -1.07
C ALA A 19 -14.56 -0.92 -0.37
N ARG A 20 -13.80 -0.22 0.50
CA ARG A 20 -12.70 -0.82 1.29
C ARG A 20 -13.20 -1.93 2.22
N ARG A 21 -14.34 -1.74 2.89
CA ARG A 21 -14.98 -2.76 3.73
C ARG A 21 -15.42 -3.97 2.91
N ALA A 22 -16.04 -3.76 1.75
CA ALA A 22 -16.46 -4.83 0.86
C ALA A 22 -15.26 -5.64 0.32
N ALA A 23 -14.18 -4.96 -0.08
CA ALA A 23 -12.94 -5.60 -0.52
C ALA A 23 -12.32 -6.44 0.60
N THR A 24 -12.28 -5.92 1.83
CA THR A 24 -11.77 -6.64 3.01
C THR A 24 -12.58 -7.90 3.30
N LYS A 25 -13.91 -7.82 3.25
CA LYS A 25 -14.79 -9.00 3.39
C LYS A 25 -14.46 -10.06 2.33
N LEU A 26 -14.39 -9.68 1.05
CA LEU A 26 -14.07 -10.61 -0.03
C LEU A 26 -12.69 -11.29 0.16
N ARG A 27 -11.66 -10.52 0.55
CA ARG A 27 -10.32 -11.07 0.84
C ARG A 27 -10.35 -12.07 1.98
N ASN A 28 -11.11 -11.80 3.05
CA ASN A 28 -11.24 -12.71 4.18
C ASN A 28 -11.91 -14.03 3.77
N VAL A 29 -12.97 -13.98 2.96
CA VAL A 29 -13.62 -15.22 2.47
C VAL A 29 -12.67 -16.03 1.59
N LEU A 30 -11.90 -15.38 0.69
CA LEU A 30 -10.91 -16.08 -0.13
C LEU A 30 -9.78 -16.69 0.72
N ARG A 31 -9.37 -16.05 1.83
CA ARG A 31 -8.41 -16.62 2.77
C ARG A 31 -8.95 -17.87 3.46
N LEU A 32 -10.20 -17.85 3.90
CA LEU A 32 -10.85 -19.04 4.46
C LEU A 32 -10.94 -20.19 3.43
N ASN A 33 -11.26 -19.87 2.17
CA ASN A 33 -11.23 -20.87 1.09
C ASN A 33 -9.81 -21.41 0.85
N THR A 34 -8.79 -20.54 0.87
CA THR A 34 -7.38 -20.93 0.81
C THR A 34 -7.03 -21.91 1.93
N GLU A 35 -7.36 -21.58 3.18
CA GLU A 35 -7.08 -22.41 4.36
C GLU A 35 -7.75 -23.78 4.25
N LEU A 36 -9.04 -23.82 3.90
CA LEU A 36 -9.78 -25.06 3.67
C LEU A 36 -9.13 -25.92 2.58
N SER A 37 -8.76 -25.30 1.45
CA SER A 37 -8.12 -25.98 0.32
C SER A 37 -6.71 -26.49 0.65
N ILE A 38 -5.92 -25.75 1.44
CA ILE A 38 -4.62 -26.21 1.95
C ILE A 38 -4.82 -27.42 2.86
N VAL A 39 -5.69 -27.32 3.87
CA VAL A 39 -5.89 -28.40 4.85
C VAL A 39 -6.37 -29.68 4.15
N THR A 40 -7.40 -29.58 3.31
CA THR A 40 -7.94 -30.73 2.58
C THR A 40 -6.95 -31.28 1.55
N GLY A 41 -6.25 -30.40 0.83
CA GLY A 41 -5.22 -30.77 -0.14
C GLY A 41 -4.04 -31.51 0.49
N THR A 42 -3.52 -30.99 1.61
CA THR A 42 -2.42 -31.60 2.37
C THR A 42 -2.83 -32.97 2.93
N ILE A 43 -4.06 -33.10 3.47
CA ILE A 43 -4.58 -34.40 3.93
C ILE A 43 -4.65 -35.39 2.77
N GLY A 44 -5.17 -35.00 1.60
CA GLY A 44 -5.24 -35.87 0.42
C GLY A 44 -3.87 -36.31 -0.10
N LEU A 45 -2.87 -35.43 -0.06
CA LEU A 45 -1.49 -35.73 -0.45
C LEU A 45 -0.80 -36.69 0.54
N ALA A 46 -0.82 -36.34 1.83
CA ALA A 46 -0.08 -37.07 2.86
C ALA A 46 -0.76 -38.37 3.28
N ALA A 47 -2.09 -38.36 3.40
CA ALA A 47 -2.91 -39.47 3.89
C ALA A 47 -3.80 -40.08 2.79
N GLY A 48 -3.36 -40.03 1.53
CA GLY A 48 -4.17 -40.49 0.39
C GLY A 48 -4.70 -41.92 0.51
N GLY A 49 -3.94 -42.85 1.10
CA GLY A 49 -4.38 -44.24 1.33
C GLY A 49 -5.52 -44.34 2.36
N PRO A 50 -5.32 -43.87 3.61
CA PRO A 50 -6.38 -43.79 4.60
C PRO A 50 -7.64 -43.06 4.12
N VAL A 51 -7.48 -41.95 3.40
CA VAL A 51 -8.60 -41.19 2.83
C VAL A 51 -9.32 -42.00 1.74
N ALA A 52 -8.59 -42.66 0.82
CA ALA A 52 -9.19 -43.51 -0.21
C ALA A 52 -10.02 -44.65 0.40
N ASN A 53 -9.49 -45.33 1.42
CA ASN A 53 -10.22 -46.37 2.16
C ASN A 53 -11.47 -45.82 2.84
N MET A 54 -11.38 -44.66 3.49
CA MET A 54 -12.53 -43.99 4.12
C MET A 54 -13.61 -43.64 3.08
N LEU A 55 -13.20 -43.15 1.92
CA LEU A 55 -14.11 -42.80 0.82
C LEU A 55 -14.66 -44.02 0.08
N GLY A 56 -14.06 -45.21 0.25
CA GLY A 56 -14.42 -46.42 -0.50
C GLY A 56 -13.92 -46.42 -1.95
N VAL A 57 -12.78 -45.78 -2.22
CA VAL A 57 -12.18 -45.65 -3.56
C VAL A 57 -10.88 -46.45 -3.62
N ASP A 58 -10.74 -47.34 -4.59
CA ASP A 58 -9.54 -48.19 -4.71
C ASP A 58 -8.31 -47.44 -5.24
N GLN A 59 -8.53 -46.34 -5.98
CA GLN A 59 -7.44 -45.61 -6.64
C GLN A 59 -6.84 -44.51 -5.76
N VAL A 60 -5.90 -44.89 -4.87
CA VAL A 60 -5.16 -43.95 -3.99
C VAL A 60 -4.51 -42.79 -4.74
N TRP A 61 -4.03 -43.03 -5.97
CA TRP A 61 -3.38 -41.99 -6.77
C TRP A 61 -4.36 -40.87 -7.16
N LEU A 62 -5.66 -41.15 -7.35
CA LEU A 62 -6.68 -40.13 -7.62
C LEU A 62 -6.82 -39.19 -6.42
N ILE A 63 -6.82 -39.73 -5.19
CA ILE A 63 -6.91 -38.91 -3.97
C ILE A 63 -5.69 -37.99 -3.83
N ARG A 64 -4.48 -38.49 -4.11
CA ARG A 64 -3.27 -37.67 -4.10
C ARG A 64 -3.28 -36.61 -5.20
N LEU A 65 -3.75 -36.96 -6.40
CA LEU A 65 -3.88 -36.02 -7.51
C LEU A 65 -4.85 -34.90 -7.17
N LEU A 66 -6.03 -35.23 -6.62
CA LEU A 66 -7.00 -34.24 -6.14
C LEU A 66 -6.38 -33.36 -5.04
N GLY A 67 -5.64 -33.95 -4.09
CA GLY A 67 -4.94 -33.20 -3.05
C GLY A 67 -3.91 -32.22 -3.61
N GLY A 68 -3.13 -32.63 -4.61
CA GLY A 68 -2.19 -31.76 -5.33
C GLY A 68 -2.89 -30.64 -6.09
N GLY A 69 -4.01 -30.95 -6.75
CA GLY A 69 -4.86 -29.97 -7.42
C GLY A 69 -5.40 -28.92 -6.46
N LEU A 70 -5.89 -29.33 -5.28
CA LEU A 70 -6.38 -28.42 -4.23
C LEU A 70 -5.27 -27.53 -3.67
N ALA A 71 -4.05 -28.06 -3.47
CA ALA A 71 -2.91 -27.27 -3.03
C ALA A 71 -2.52 -26.19 -4.07
N ALA A 72 -2.50 -26.54 -5.35
CA ALA A 72 -2.25 -25.59 -6.43
C ALA A 72 -3.37 -24.53 -6.55
N PHE A 73 -4.63 -24.96 -6.43
CA PHE A 73 -5.78 -24.05 -6.38
C PHE A 73 -5.67 -23.08 -5.21
N ALA A 74 -5.35 -23.56 -4.01
CA ALA A 74 -5.18 -22.73 -2.83
C ALA A 74 -4.11 -21.65 -3.04
N LEU A 75 -2.98 -21.97 -3.69
CA LEU A 75 -1.95 -20.99 -4.03
C LEU A 75 -2.50 -19.87 -4.93
N VAL A 76 -3.30 -20.23 -5.94
CA VAL A 76 -3.95 -19.24 -6.82
C VAL A 76 -4.91 -18.36 -6.02
N VAL A 77 -5.77 -18.95 -5.19
CA VAL A 77 -6.73 -18.21 -4.35
C VAL A 77 -5.99 -17.28 -3.37
N PHE A 78 -4.89 -17.72 -2.77
CA PHE A 78 -4.04 -16.92 -1.90
C PHE A 78 -3.46 -15.69 -2.61
N ILE A 79 -2.90 -15.89 -3.81
CA ILE A 79 -2.35 -14.80 -4.64
C ILE A 79 -3.47 -13.81 -5.00
N VAL A 80 -4.65 -14.29 -5.36
CA VAL A 80 -5.81 -13.46 -5.69
C VAL A 80 -6.31 -12.69 -4.46
N ALA A 81 -6.33 -13.30 -3.28
CA ALA A 81 -6.73 -12.63 -2.03
C ALA A 81 -5.78 -11.48 -1.66
N GLY A 82 -4.50 -11.57 -2.01
CA GLY A 82 -3.51 -10.50 -1.88
C GLY A 82 -3.48 -9.50 -3.04
N SER A 83 -4.33 -9.68 -4.06
CA SER A 83 -4.32 -8.85 -5.27
C SER A 83 -5.14 -7.55 -5.13
N ARG A 84 -4.99 -6.69 -6.13
CA ARG A 84 -5.72 -5.41 -6.26
C ARG A 84 -7.21 -5.64 -6.48
N THR A 85 -8.03 -4.64 -6.18
CA THR A 85 -9.50 -4.76 -6.21
C THR A 85 -10.05 -5.20 -7.57
N LYS A 86 -9.53 -4.69 -8.69
CA LYS A 86 -9.98 -5.12 -10.04
C LYS A 86 -9.65 -6.59 -10.34
N THR A 87 -8.43 -7.02 -9.98
CA THR A 87 -7.99 -8.42 -10.11
C THR A 87 -8.82 -9.31 -9.20
N LEU A 88 -9.00 -8.89 -7.95
CA LEU A 88 -9.83 -9.53 -6.93
C LEU A 88 -11.28 -9.72 -7.44
N GLN A 89 -11.91 -8.68 -8.00
CA GLN A 89 -13.27 -8.74 -8.56
C GLN A 89 -13.38 -9.71 -9.75
N THR A 90 -12.42 -9.68 -10.67
CA THR A 90 -12.44 -10.52 -11.89
C THR A 90 -12.18 -11.99 -11.55
N TRP A 91 -11.14 -12.26 -10.76
CA TRP A 91 -10.71 -13.61 -10.47
C TRP A 91 -11.57 -14.28 -9.40
N SER A 92 -12.14 -13.54 -8.44
CA SER A 92 -13.08 -14.13 -7.48
C SER A 92 -14.30 -14.75 -8.16
N ALA A 93 -14.78 -14.20 -9.28
CA ALA A 93 -15.85 -14.81 -10.07
C ALA A 93 -15.44 -16.19 -10.62
N LYS A 94 -14.23 -16.30 -11.18
CA LYS A 94 -13.70 -17.57 -11.72
C LYS A 94 -13.48 -18.60 -10.61
N ILE A 95 -12.98 -18.16 -9.46
CA ILE A 95 -12.81 -19.01 -8.28
C ILE A 95 -14.18 -19.54 -7.81
N SER A 96 -15.19 -18.67 -7.67
CA SER A 96 -16.55 -19.11 -7.29
C SER A 96 -17.17 -20.10 -8.29
N ILE A 97 -16.92 -19.92 -9.60
CA ILE A 97 -17.36 -20.89 -10.62
C ILE A 97 -16.67 -22.24 -10.43
N ALA A 98 -15.35 -22.26 -10.16
CA ALA A 98 -14.61 -23.48 -9.88
C ALA A 98 -15.13 -24.17 -8.60
N ASP A 99 -15.38 -23.41 -7.53
CA ASP A 99 -15.95 -23.92 -6.27
C ASP A 99 -17.34 -24.56 -6.50
N LEU A 100 -18.21 -23.90 -7.30
CA LEU A 100 -19.52 -24.47 -7.67
C LEU A 100 -19.38 -25.73 -8.52
N GLY A 101 -18.40 -25.76 -9.43
CA GLY A 101 -18.06 -26.96 -10.21
C GLY A 101 -17.64 -28.13 -9.32
N TRP A 102 -16.84 -27.86 -8.27
CA TRP A 102 -16.46 -28.86 -7.27
C TRP A 102 -17.67 -29.41 -6.51
N VAL A 103 -18.59 -28.54 -6.08
CA VAL A 103 -19.83 -28.96 -5.40
C VAL A 103 -20.70 -29.81 -6.32
N ALA A 104 -20.87 -29.41 -7.59
CA ALA A 104 -21.62 -30.18 -8.57
C ALA A 104 -20.98 -31.56 -8.84
N GLY A 105 -19.64 -31.61 -8.97
CA GLY A 105 -18.90 -32.86 -9.08
C GLY A 105 -19.09 -33.77 -7.86
N THR A 106 -19.07 -33.20 -6.66
CA THR A 106 -19.33 -33.93 -5.41
C THR A 106 -20.73 -34.56 -5.40
N VAL A 107 -21.76 -33.81 -5.80
CA VAL A 107 -23.14 -34.31 -5.91
C VAL A 107 -23.23 -35.44 -6.93
N ALA A 108 -22.58 -35.31 -8.10
CA ALA A 108 -22.58 -36.34 -9.12
C ALA A 108 -21.93 -37.65 -8.63
N VAL A 109 -20.76 -37.55 -7.98
CA VAL A 109 -20.06 -38.71 -7.42
C VAL A 109 -20.89 -39.43 -6.35
N ILE A 110 -21.58 -38.68 -5.48
CA ILE A 110 -22.51 -39.25 -4.49
C ILE A 110 -23.69 -39.92 -5.19
N GLY A 111 -24.33 -39.26 -6.16
CA GLY A 111 -25.50 -39.78 -6.87
C GLY A 111 -25.22 -41.04 -7.70
N LEU A 112 -23.98 -41.19 -8.19
CA LEU A 112 -23.52 -42.38 -8.89
C LEU A 112 -23.15 -43.55 -7.96
N GLY A 113 -23.18 -43.34 -6.64
CA GLY A 113 -22.86 -44.38 -5.65
C GLY A 113 -21.40 -44.81 -5.65
N TRP A 114 -20.49 -43.93 -6.07
CA TRP A 114 -19.04 -44.24 -6.13
C TRP A 114 -18.32 -44.15 -4.78
N LEU A 115 -19.04 -43.81 -3.71
CA LEU A 115 -18.48 -43.61 -2.37
C LEU A 115 -19.11 -44.58 -1.37
N SER A 116 -18.33 -44.94 -0.35
CA SER A 116 -18.85 -45.60 0.85
C SER A 116 -19.84 -44.70 1.60
N THR A 117 -20.63 -45.25 2.52
CA THR A 117 -21.54 -44.45 3.38
C THR A 117 -20.80 -43.36 4.15
N THR A 118 -19.64 -43.69 4.74
CA THR A 118 -18.78 -42.70 5.43
C THR A 118 -18.26 -41.65 4.46
N GLY A 119 -17.85 -42.08 3.25
CA GLY A 119 -17.39 -41.18 2.19
C GLY A 119 -18.47 -40.18 1.77
N VAL A 120 -19.72 -40.63 1.62
CA VAL A 120 -20.85 -39.74 1.32
C VAL A 120 -21.01 -38.67 2.39
N VAL A 121 -21.00 -39.05 3.68
CA VAL A 121 -21.15 -38.08 4.79
C VAL A 121 -20.02 -37.05 4.78
N VAL A 122 -18.78 -37.50 4.64
CA VAL A 122 -17.60 -36.61 4.63
C VAL A 122 -17.64 -35.67 3.41
N MET A 123 -17.87 -36.21 2.22
CA MET A 123 -17.90 -35.42 0.99
C MET A 123 -19.08 -34.45 0.95
N ALA A 124 -20.24 -34.83 1.48
CA ALA A 124 -21.38 -33.92 1.64
C ALA A 124 -21.04 -32.76 2.58
N ALA A 125 -20.41 -33.04 3.73
CA ALA A 125 -20.01 -32.00 4.68
C ALA A 125 -19.00 -31.00 4.07
N VAL A 126 -17.97 -31.51 3.38
CA VAL A 126 -16.99 -30.67 2.67
C VAL A 126 -17.66 -29.87 1.56
N GLY A 127 -18.54 -30.51 0.77
CA GLY A 127 -19.30 -29.86 -0.30
C GLY A 127 -20.17 -28.70 0.21
N LEU A 128 -20.81 -28.86 1.37
CA LEU A 128 -21.60 -27.79 2.01
C LEU A 128 -20.72 -26.63 2.46
N LEU A 129 -19.53 -26.88 3.01
CA LEU A 129 -18.58 -25.83 3.38
C LEU A 129 -18.10 -25.05 2.16
N VAL A 130 -17.72 -25.75 1.09
CA VAL A 130 -17.30 -25.12 -0.18
C VAL A 130 -18.44 -24.30 -0.78
N LEU A 131 -19.68 -24.81 -0.75
CA LEU A 131 -20.86 -24.08 -1.21
C LEU A 131 -21.10 -22.80 -0.40
N ALA A 132 -21.01 -22.87 0.93
CA ALA A 132 -21.17 -21.71 1.81
C ALA A 132 -20.12 -20.63 1.51
N LEU A 133 -18.86 -21.02 1.32
CA LEU A 133 -17.77 -20.12 0.93
C LEU A 133 -18.03 -19.50 -0.45
N SER A 134 -18.45 -20.29 -1.44
CA SER A 134 -18.76 -19.78 -2.78
C SER A 134 -19.89 -18.76 -2.76
N ILE A 135 -20.98 -19.01 -2.01
CA ILE A 135 -22.07 -18.05 -1.83
C ILE A 135 -21.55 -16.76 -1.14
N ALA A 136 -20.73 -16.89 -0.10
CA ALA A 136 -20.15 -15.74 0.60
C ALA A 136 -19.19 -14.94 -0.31
N GLN A 137 -18.41 -15.60 -1.17
CA GLN A 137 -17.55 -14.97 -2.18
C GLN A 137 -18.39 -14.18 -3.19
N ILE A 138 -19.44 -14.79 -3.74
CA ILE A 138 -20.33 -14.14 -4.71
C ILE A 138 -21.01 -12.90 -4.10
N ARG A 139 -21.56 -13.03 -2.89
CA ARG A 139 -22.20 -11.91 -2.18
C ARG A 139 -21.20 -10.78 -1.92
N SER A 140 -20.03 -11.10 -1.36
CA SER A 140 -19.00 -10.10 -1.05
C SER A 140 -18.47 -9.40 -2.30
N ARG A 141 -18.31 -10.15 -3.40
CA ARG A 141 -17.95 -9.61 -4.71
C ARG A 141 -19.03 -8.68 -5.26
N ASN A 142 -20.30 -9.07 -5.20
CA ASN A 142 -21.39 -8.23 -5.72
C ASN A 142 -21.52 -6.93 -4.93
N CYS A 143 -21.37 -6.98 -3.60
CA CYS A 143 -21.29 -5.77 -2.77
C CYS A 143 -20.11 -4.88 -3.18
N LEU A 144 -18.95 -5.47 -3.45
CA LEU A 144 -17.77 -4.75 -3.91
C LEU A 144 -18.00 -4.10 -5.28
N VAL A 145 -18.57 -4.84 -6.25
CA VAL A 145 -18.87 -4.31 -7.59
C VAL A 145 -19.85 -3.14 -7.50
N ALA A 146 -20.92 -3.27 -6.72
CA ALA A 146 -21.89 -2.20 -6.50
C ALA A 146 -21.24 -0.95 -5.89
N ALA A 147 -20.47 -1.12 -4.81
CA ALA A 147 -19.78 -0.01 -4.16
C ALA A 147 -18.77 0.69 -5.09
N THR A 148 -18.15 -0.03 -6.02
CA THR A 148 -17.22 0.56 -7.00
C THR A 148 -17.90 1.20 -8.21
N ALA A 149 -19.12 0.79 -8.54
CA ALA A 149 -19.88 1.35 -9.66
C ALA A 149 -20.45 2.74 -9.31
N GLU A 150 -20.83 2.96 -8.05
CA GLU A 150 -21.37 4.24 -7.58
C GLU A 150 -20.32 5.36 -7.52
N THR A 151 -19.05 5.03 -7.35
CA THR A 151 -18.02 6.04 -7.11
C THR A 151 -17.57 6.80 -8.36
N ASP A 152 -17.79 6.28 -9.59
CA ASP A 152 -17.21 6.73 -10.91
C ASP A 152 -15.69 7.01 -10.93
N ALA A 153 -15.06 7.03 -9.76
CA ALA A 153 -13.70 6.66 -9.51
C ALA A 153 -13.56 5.25 -10.06
N GLY A 154 -13.14 5.16 -11.32
CA GLY A 154 -12.25 4.10 -11.70
C GLY A 154 -11.26 3.98 -10.56
N LEU A 155 -11.42 2.95 -9.73
CA LEU A 155 -10.41 2.50 -8.79
C LEU A 155 -9.26 1.95 -9.64
N ASP A 156 -8.70 2.82 -10.48
CA ASP A 156 -7.34 2.72 -10.92
C ASP A 156 -6.56 3.01 -9.65
N GLU A 157 -6.48 1.98 -8.80
CA GLU A 157 -5.83 1.99 -7.49
C GLU A 157 -4.36 2.26 -7.73
N SER A 158 -4.03 3.52 -7.98
CA SER A 158 -2.75 4.07 -7.61
C SER A 158 -2.57 3.68 -6.15
N PRO A 159 -1.41 3.09 -5.78
CA PRO A 159 -1.19 2.58 -4.44
C PRO A 159 -1.50 3.65 -3.39
N PRO A 160 -1.81 3.31 -2.13
CA PRO A 160 -2.13 4.34 -1.14
C PRO A 160 -1.03 5.40 -1.10
N VAL A 161 -1.43 6.67 -0.95
CA VAL A 161 -0.48 7.73 -0.65
C VAL A 161 0.05 7.44 0.75
N GLU A 162 1.35 7.24 0.84
CA GLU A 162 2.08 6.98 2.08
C GLU A 162 2.56 8.31 2.63
N ILE A 163 2.30 8.54 3.92
CA ILE A 163 2.63 9.80 4.58
C ILE A 163 3.66 9.53 5.66
N HIS A 164 4.83 10.14 5.52
CA HIS A 164 5.89 10.11 6.52
C HIS A 164 5.99 11.47 7.19
N THR A 165 5.92 11.49 8.52
CA THR A 165 5.97 12.72 9.30
C THR A 165 7.06 12.62 10.34
N LEU A 166 7.95 13.62 10.36
CA LEU A 166 8.83 13.90 11.49
C LEU A 166 8.39 15.21 12.12
N ILE A 167 8.14 15.19 13.43
CA ILE A 167 7.99 16.40 14.24
C ILE A 167 9.07 16.36 15.32
N ARG A 168 9.74 17.49 15.54
CA ARG A 168 10.77 17.61 16.57
C ARG A 168 10.79 19.01 17.16
N GLU A 169 10.84 19.09 18.47
CA GLU A 169 11.12 20.33 19.19
C GLU A 169 12.62 20.62 19.20
N ILE A 170 12.99 21.87 18.90
CA ILE A 170 14.38 22.34 18.78
C ILE A 170 14.51 23.72 19.45
N ASP A 171 15.67 24.01 20.03
CA ASP A 171 15.99 25.32 20.59
C ASP A 171 16.05 26.41 19.51
N GLY A 172 15.37 27.53 19.75
CA GLY A 172 15.32 28.69 18.88
C GLY A 172 13.89 29.06 18.50
N THR A 173 13.69 30.34 18.18
CA THR A 173 12.40 30.84 17.66
C THR A 173 12.26 30.53 16.16
N PRO A 174 11.04 30.57 15.59
CA PRO A 174 10.85 30.38 14.15
C PRO A 174 11.73 31.29 13.30
N GLU A 175 11.92 32.55 13.71
CA GLU A 175 12.75 33.54 13.01
C GLU A 175 14.23 33.13 12.96
N GLN A 176 14.73 32.48 14.01
CA GLN A 176 16.11 31.99 14.09
C GLN A 176 16.30 30.72 13.26
N LEU A 177 15.29 29.85 13.23
CA LEU A 177 15.36 28.54 12.57
C LEU A 177 15.03 28.61 11.08
N TRP A 178 14.10 29.46 10.67
CA TRP A 178 13.59 29.56 9.31
C TRP A 178 14.69 29.76 8.25
N PRO A 179 15.70 30.63 8.46
CA PRO A 179 16.78 30.79 7.50
C PRO A 179 17.59 29.51 7.27
N ALA A 180 17.62 28.55 8.20
CA ALA A 180 18.28 27.27 8.01
C ALA A 180 17.36 26.24 7.34
N ILE A 181 16.07 26.26 7.66
CA ILE A 181 15.06 25.34 7.11
C ILE A 181 14.79 25.66 5.62
N SER A 182 14.72 26.94 5.28
CA SER A 182 14.50 27.43 3.91
C SER A 182 15.77 27.53 3.05
N ASP A 183 16.93 27.13 3.60
CA ASP A 183 18.20 27.06 2.89
C ASP A 183 18.32 25.72 2.15
N HIS A 184 18.02 25.75 0.86
CA HIS A 184 17.98 24.55 0.03
C HIS A 184 19.36 23.94 -0.21
N ALA A 185 20.42 24.77 -0.25
CA ALA A 185 21.79 24.27 -0.36
C ALA A 185 22.16 23.49 0.92
N LEU A 186 21.88 24.07 2.09
CA LEU A 186 22.05 23.38 3.37
C LEU A 186 21.21 22.10 3.44
N TYR A 187 19.97 22.11 2.94
CA TYR A 187 19.15 20.89 2.88
C TYR A 187 19.85 19.76 2.11
N ALA A 188 20.47 20.05 0.96
CA ALA A 188 21.22 19.06 0.19
C ALA A 188 22.47 18.55 0.91
N GLU A 189 23.17 19.41 1.66
CA GLU A 189 24.32 18.97 2.49
C GLU A 189 23.90 18.01 3.62
N LEU A 190 22.70 18.21 4.17
CA LEU A 190 22.19 17.42 5.28
C LEU A 190 21.53 16.10 4.83
N ALA A 191 20.89 16.10 3.66
CA ALA A 191 20.23 14.94 3.06
C ALA A 191 21.24 14.06 2.30
N LEU A 192 21.64 12.93 2.89
CA LEU A 192 22.70 12.06 2.32
C LEU A 192 22.42 11.50 0.92
N ASN A 193 21.15 11.49 0.50
CA ASN A 193 20.73 11.06 -0.82
C ASN A 193 20.88 12.18 -1.87
N LEU A 194 21.21 13.40 -1.47
CA LEU A 194 21.39 14.55 -2.35
C LEU A 194 22.87 14.95 -2.45
N LYS A 195 23.24 15.38 -3.64
CA LYS A 195 24.50 16.04 -3.95
C LYS A 195 24.33 17.55 -4.00
N ALA A 196 23.19 18.03 -4.52
CA ALA A 196 22.88 19.45 -4.63
C ALA A 196 21.36 19.69 -4.66
N ALA A 197 20.94 20.87 -4.22
CA ALA A 197 19.63 21.44 -4.48
C ALA A 197 19.82 22.93 -4.76
N GLN A 198 19.51 23.34 -5.98
CA GLN A 198 19.81 24.67 -6.49
C GLN A 198 18.53 25.33 -6.98
N ASN A 199 18.33 26.56 -6.53
CA ASN A 199 17.22 27.37 -6.99
C ASN A 199 17.43 27.78 -8.42
N VAL A 200 16.42 27.51 -9.26
CA VAL A 200 16.34 28.03 -10.63
C VAL A 200 15.79 29.46 -10.57
N THR A 201 14.84 29.71 -9.67
CA THR A 201 14.28 31.03 -9.40
C THR A 201 14.44 31.43 -7.93
N PRO A 202 14.45 32.73 -7.59
CA PRO A 202 14.57 33.17 -6.20
C PRO A 202 13.47 32.59 -5.30
N ASN A 203 13.77 32.38 -4.02
CA ASN A 203 12.80 31.89 -3.03
C ASN A 203 11.54 32.75 -2.99
N GLY A 204 10.36 32.12 -3.04
CA GLY A 204 9.07 32.78 -3.02
C GLY A 204 7.94 31.90 -3.56
N PRO A 205 6.71 32.40 -3.63
CA PRO A 205 5.60 31.66 -4.22
C PRO A 205 5.93 31.21 -5.64
N GLY A 206 5.79 29.91 -5.92
CA GLY A 206 6.06 29.35 -7.25
C GLY A 206 7.54 29.21 -7.59
N PHE A 207 8.47 29.32 -6.63
CA PHE A 207 9.88 29.12 -6.95
C PHE A 207 10.15 27.70 -7.44
N GLU A 208 11.11 27.56 -8.34
CA GLU A 208 11.54 26.29 -8.92
C GLU A 208 12.96 26.00 -8.46
N ARG A 209 13.24 24.73 -8.15
CA ARG A 209 14.59 24.26 -7.87
C ARG A 209 14.87 22.94 -8.58
N THR A 210 16.14 22.71 -8.84
CA THR A 210 16.66 21.45 -9.36
C THR A 210 17.43 20.74 -8.27
N CYS A 211 17.10 19.46 -8.07
CA CYS A 211 17.82 18.59 -7.16
C CYS A 211 18.68 17.60 -7.94
N THR A 212 19.82 17.22 -7.37
CA THR A 212 20.73 16.21 -7.92
C THR A 212 21.05 15.20 -6.84
N ASP A 213 20.91 13.91 -7.13
CA ASP A 213 21.29 12.85 -6.18
C ASP A 213 22.79 12.52 -6.21
N SER A 214 23.21 11.63 -5.32
CA SER A 214 24.59 11.14 -5.25
C SER A 214 25.07 10.38 -6.50
N LEU A 215 24.16 9.96 -7.38
CA LEU A 215 24.45 9.30 -8.64
C LEU A 215 24.45 10.28 -9.83
N GLY A 216 24.22 11.57 -9.58
CA GLY A 216 24.19 12.61 -10.61
C GLY A 216 22.87 12.68 -11.39
N ARG A 217 21.83 11.96 -10.96
CA ARG A 217 20.49 12.05 -11.56
C ARG A 217 19.80 13.31 -11.03
N THR A 218 19.06 13.98 -11.90
CA THR A 218 18.46 15.29 -11.61
C THR A 218 16.96 15.28 -11.80
N TRP A 219 16.25 16.05 -10.99
CA TRP A 219 14.81 16.29 -11.15
C TRP A 219 14.45 17.72 -10.77
N SER A 220 13.28 18.15 -11.22
CA SER A 220 12.73 19.47 -10.97
C SER A 220 11.68 19.44 -9.85
N GLU A 221 11.60 20.54 -9.12
CA GLU A 221 10.70 20.71 -7.99
C GLU A 221 10.09 22.11 -8.00
N THR A 222 8.80 22.22 -7.70
CA THR A 222 8.06 23.48 -7.71
C THR A 222 7.45 23.76 -6.34
N CYS A 223 7.66 24.97 -5.84
CA CYS A 223 7.07 25.45 -4.60
C CYS A 223 5.59 25.79 -4.81
N THR A 224 4.70 24.98 -4.23
CA THR A 224 3.25 25.15 -4.34
C THR A 224 2.67 26.06 -3.24
N LEU A 225 3.38 26.20 -2.13
CA LEU A 225 3.03 27.10 -1.04
C LEU A 225 4.31 27.72 -0.45
N TRP A 226 4.30 29.04 -0.25
CA TRP A 226 5.37 29.75 0.43
C TRP A 226 4.78 30.71 1.47
N ASP A 227 5.06 30.42 2.74
CA ASP A 227 4.67 31.23 3.90
C ASP A 227 5.94 31.59 4.68
N PRO A 228 6.51 32.79 4.42
CA PRO A 228 7.78 33.21 5.01
C PRO A 228 7.79 33.09 6.53
N GLY A 229 8.84 32.50 7.09
CA GLY A 229 8.99 32.29 8.53
C GLY A 229 8.30 31.05 9.08
N HIS A 230 7.45 30.38 8.29
CA HIS A 230 6.51 29.39 8.83
C HIS A 230 6.49 28.09 8.03
N ARG A 231 6.29 28.14 6.71
CA ARG A 231 6.05 26.93 5.92
C ARG A 231 6.39 27.08 4.44
N PHE A 232 6.89 26.02 3.83
CA PHE A 232 6.84 25.88 2.39
C PHE A 232 6.50 24.44 1.98
N ASP A 233 5.82 24.30 0.85
CA ASP A 233 5.46 23.02 0.26
C ASP A 233 6.05 22.90 -1.15
N ILE A 234 6.52 21.69 -1.48
CA ILE A 234 7.13 21.37 -2.76
C ILE A 234 6.38 20.21 -3.39
N ASP A 235 6.06 20.37 -4.67
CA ASP A 235 5.63 19.30 -5.55
C ASP A 235 6.83 18.89 -6.43
N ILE A 236 7.08 17.59 -6.52
CA ILE A 236 8.20 17.05 -7.28
C ILE A 236 7.68 16.65 -8.66
N ASN A 237 8.37 17.12 -9.70
CA ASN A 237 8.08 16.66 -11.05
C ASN A 237 8.45 15.18 -11.18
N ILE A 238 7.46 14.34 -11.47
CA ILE A 238 7.65 12.89 -11.52
C ILE A 238 8.23 12.43 -12.85
N ASP A 239 8.08 13.23 -13.92
CA ASP A 239 8.54 12.87 -15.26
C ASP A 239 10.07 12.74 -15.33
N ASP A 240 10.79 13.52 -14.53
CA ASP A 240 12.26 13.47 -14.40
C ASP A 240 12.74 12.86 -13.07
N TYR A 241 11.82 12.38 -12.21
CA TYR A 241 12.18 11.82 -10.91
C TYR A 241 12.76 10.39 -11.03
N PRO A 242 13.97 10.13 -10.49
CA PRO A 242 14.68 8.88 -10.76
C PRO A 242 14.22 7.68 -9.90
N TYR A 243 13.26 7.88 -9.00
CA TYR A 243 12.74 6.83 -8.12
C TYR A 243 11.36 6.37 -8.58
N PRO A 244 10.98 5.11 -8.31
CA PRO A 244 9.75 4.53 -8.83
C PRO A 244 8.53 5.02 -8.03
N LEU A 245 8.20 6.31 -8.15
CA LEU A 245 7.07 6.98 -7.52
C LEU A 245 6.19 7.65 -8.60
N GLN A 246 4.88 7.71 -8.35
CA GLN A 246 3.86 8.35 -9.19
C GLN A 246 3.53 9.76 -8.71
N MET A 247 3.85 10.05 -7.46
CA MET A 247 3.58 11.31 -6.79
C MET A 247 4.57 11.43 -5.63
N VAL A 248 5.12 12.61 -5.42
CA VAL A 248 5.90 12.96 -4.23
C VAL A 248 5.70 14.43 -3.92
N GLN A 249 5.36 14.71 -2.67
CA GLN A 249 5.20 16.06 -2.14
C GLN A 249 5.93 16.16 -0.80
N GLY A 250 6.55 17.31 -0.56
CA GLY A 250 7.21 17.63 0.70
C GLY A 250 6.60 18.89 1.31
N SER A 251 6.45 18.91 2.64
CA SER A 251 6.05 20.10 3.40
C SER A 251 7.02 20.28 4.57
N TRP A 252 7.56 21.49 4.68
CA TRP A 252 8.46 21.90 5.75
C TRP A 252 7.77 23.00 6.54
N ARG A 253 7.77 22.88 7.86
CA ARG A 253 7.17 23.89 8.74
C ARG A 253 8.00 24.11 9.98
N VAL A 254 7.91 25.32 10.51
CA VAL A 254 8.38 25.69 11.84
C VAL A 254 7.25 26.46 12.53
N ALA A 255 7.01 26.12 13.79
CA ALA A 255 6.02 26.79 14.63
C ALA A 255 6.57 26.94 16.04
N GLU A 256 6.25 28.03 16.71
CA GLU A 256 6.64 28.23 18.10
C GLU A 256 6.05 27.12 18.99
N ALA A 257 6.89 26.54 19.85
CA ALA A 257 6.48 25.57 20.86
C ALA A 257 6.50 26.20 22.26
N SER A 258 7.51 27.05 22.51
CA SER A 258 7.66 27.89 23.69
C SER A 258 8.47 29.15 23.34
N PRO A 259 8.64 30.12 24.26
CA PRO A 259 9.42 31.34 23.98
C PRO A 259 10.89 31.11 23.59
N LYS A 260 11.43 29.89 23.77
CA LYS A 260 12.81 29.53 23.43
C LYS A 260 12.92 28.31 22.53
N THR A 261 11.81 27.67 22.16
CA THR A 261 11.82 26.43 21.38
C THR A 261 10.75 26.46 20.30
N SER A 262 11.02 25.78 19.19
CA SER A 262 10.07 25.63 18.08
C SER A 262 9.91 24.17 17.71
N ASN A 263 8.70 23.82 17.28
CA ASN A 263 8.44 22.56 16.59
C ASN A 263 8.78 22.71 15.12
N ILE A 264 9.72 21.90 14.64
CA ILE A 264 9.94 21.71 13.21
C ILE A 264 9.15 20.48 12.74
N SER A 265 8.53 20.56 11.58
CA SER A 265 7.86 19.42 10.95
C SER A 265 8.29 19.24 9.51
N MET A 266 8.54 17.98 9.15
CA MET A 266 8.70 17.54 7.76
C MET A 266 7.65 16.49 7.46
N VAL A 267 6.83 16.74 6.45
CA VAL A 267 5.81 15.80 5.96
C VAL A 267 6.13 15.47 4.52
N PHE A 268 6.25 14.18 4.22
CA PHE A 268 6.39 13.70 2.86
C PHE A 268 5.20 12.80 2.53
N ALA A 269 4.47 13.17 1.49
CA ALA A 269 3.41 12.36 0.92
C ALA A 269 3.92 11.78 -0.40
N PHE A 270 3.88 10.47 -0.57
CA PHE A 270 4.33 9.86 -1.82
C PHE A 270 3.53 8.63 -2.18
N GLN A 271 3.51 8.31 -3.47
CA GLN A 271 2.78 7.18 -4.02
C GLN A 271 3.73 6.35 -4.89
N PRO A 272 3.96 5.06 -4.61
CA PRO A 272 4.88 4.26 -5.41
C PRO A 272 4.36 3.92 -6.80
N ASN A 273 5.25 3.64 -7.75
CA ASN A 273 4.89 3.13 -9.07
C ASN A 273 4.15 1.79 -8.96
N ARG A 274 3.21 1.58 -9.88
CA ARG A 274 2.55 0.29 -10.05
C ARG A 274 3.60 -0.76 -10.44
N GLY A 275 3.62 -1.89 -9.71
CA GLY A 275 4.41 -3.07 -10.07
C GLY A 275 5.37 -3.52 -8.98
N ILE A 276 6.28 -4.43 -9.32
CA ILE A 276 7.20 -5.06 -8.37
C ILE A 276 8.23 -4.06 -7.81
N TYR A 277 8.70 -3.11 -8.63
CA TYR A 277 9.67 -2.10 -8.20
C TYR A 277 9.11 -1.19 -7.10
N GLY A 278 7.88 -0.68 -7.27
CA GLY A 278 7.23 0.11 -6.22
C GLY A 278 6.99 -0.69 -4.92
N ARG A 279 6.66 -1.98 -5.05
CA ARG A 279 6.47 -2.88 -3.89
C ARG A 279 7.74 -3.12 -3.08
N ILE A 280 8.90 -3.19 -3.75
CA ILE A 280 10.21 -3.37 -3.08
C ILE A 280 10.74 -2.03 -2.57
N PHE A 281 10.45 -0.94 -3.28
CA PHE A 281 10.88 0.41 -2.90
C PHE A 281 10.28 0.86 -1.57
N LEU A 282 8.99 0.59 -1.34
CA LEU A 282 8.27 1.05 -0.16
C LEU A 282 8.88 0.59 1.19
N PRO A 283 9.14 -0.70 1.45
CA PRO A 283 9.76 -1.13 2.70
C PRO A 283 11.17 -0.55 2.88
N THR A 284 11.91 -0.39 1.77
CA THR A 284 13.24 0.24 1.80
C THR A 284 13.14 1.70 2.26
N MET A 285 12.18 2.46 1.73
CA MET A 285 11.92 3.83 2.18
C MET A 285 11.50 3.88 3.65
N HIS A 286 10.59 3.01 4.10
CA HIS A 286 10.16 3.01 5.50
C HIS A 286 11.32 2.77 6.48
N LEU A 287 12.34 2.03 6.06
CA LEU A 287 13.53 1.77 6.86
C LEU A 287 14.50 2.96 6.86
N LEU A 288 14.82 3.50 5.67
CA LEU A 288 15.88 4.50 5.52
C LEU A 288 15.40 5.94 5.80
N PHE A 289 14.17 6.26 5.42
CA PHE A 289 13.65 7.62 5.42
C PHE A 289 13.65 8.26 6.82
N PRO A 290 13.22 7.58 7.91
CA PRO A 290 13.29 8.16 9.25
C PRO A 290 14.71 8.52 9.69
N LEU A 291 15.73 7.78 9.25
CA LEU A 291 17.13 8.06 9.57
C LEU A 291 17.61 9.33 8.87
N ILE A 292 17.23 9.52 7.61
CA ILE A 292 17.54 10.71 6.82
C ILE A 292 16.87 11.94 7.47
N LEU A 293 15.58 11.87 7.78
CA LEU A 293 14.84 12.98 8.40
C LEU A 293 15.44 13.38 9.75
N LYS A 294 15.80 12.41 10.60
CA LYS A 294 16.46 12.69 11.90
C LYS A 294 17.80 13.40 11.72
N ARG A 295 18.59 13.02 10.71
CA ARG A 295 19.86 13.68 10.40
C ARG A 295 19.65 15.13 9.97
N ILE A 296 18.70 15.38 9.09
CA ILE A 296 18.36 16.73 8.60
C ILE A 296 17.93 17.62 9.77
N ALA A 297 17.00 17.15 10.59
CA ALA A 297 16.55 17.86 11.78
C ALA A 297 17.69 18.21 12.75
N LYS A 298 18.64 17.30 12.95
CA LYS A 298 19.84 17.54 13.78
C LYS A 298 20.81 18.54 13.13
N GLY A 299 20.89 18.55 11.80
CA GLY A 299 21.69 19.51 11.05
C GLY A 299 21.18 20.93 11.21
N TRP A 300 19.87 21.15 11.05
CA TRP A 300 19.26 22.46 11.26
C TRP A 300 19.45 23.00 12.68
N ASP A 301 19.25 22.17 13.71
CA ASP A 301 19.53 22.51 15.11
C ASP A 301 20.96 23.04 15.29
N ARG A 302 21.95 22.32 14.75
CA ARG A 302 23.36 22.73 14.80
C ARG A 302 23.62 24.05 14.08
N THR A 303 23.11 24.20 12.86
CA THR A 303 23.35 25.40 12.06
C THR A 303 22.69 26.63 12.67
N ALA A 304 21.46 26.50 13.19
CA ALA A 304 20.77 27.59 13.86
C ALA A 304 21.53 28.05 15.12
N LYS A 305 22.02 27.10 15.93
CA LYS A 305 22.88 27.41 17.09
C LYS A 305 24.16 28.16 16.69
N GLN A 306 24.81 27.74 15.62
CA GLN A 306 26.02 28.42 15.12
C GLN A 306 25.72 29.84 14.63
N ARG A 307 24.64 30.04 13.87
CA ARG A 307 24.22 31.36 13.39
C ARG A 307 23.86 32.30 14.55
N ASN A 308 23.19 31.80 15.58
CA ASN A 308 22.87 32.58 16.78
C ASN A 308 24.12 33.03 17.56
N ILE A 309 25.13 32.15 17.71
CA ILE A 309 26.41 32.51 18.36
C ILE A 309 27.14 33.60 17.57
N GLN A 310 27.17 33.49 16.24
CA GLN A 310 27.81 34.49 15.38
C GLN A 310 27.11 35.85 15.46
N ALA A 311 25.77 35.87 15.48
CA ALA A 311 25.00 37.09 15.64
C ALA A 311 25.24 37.76 17.00
N ALA A 312 25.36 36.98 18.08
CA ALA A 312 25.62 37.50 19.42
C ALA A 312 27.05 38.04 19.62
N GLY A 313 28.03 37.52 18.87
CA GLY A 313 29.42 38.00 18.93
C GLY A 313 29.74 39.19 18.02
N ALA A 314 28.80 39.61 17.17
CA ALA A 314 28.94 40.75 16.26
C ALA A 314 28.34 42.06 16.81
N VAL A 315 27.77 42.01 18.02
CA VAL A 315 27.17 43.14 18.77
C VAL A 315 28.14 43.60 19.83
#